data_AF-A0A6L9EUJ3-F1
#
_entry.id   AF-A0A6L9EUJ3-F1
#
_cell.length_a   1.000
_cell.length_b   1.000
_cell.length_c   1.000
_cell.angle_alpha   90.00
_cell.angle_beta   90.00
_cell.angle_gamma   90.00
#
_symmetry.space_group_name_H-M   'P 1'
#
loop_
_entity.id
_entity.type
_entity.pdbx_description
1 polymer ?
#
loop_
_entity_poly.entity_id
_entity_poly.type
_entity_poly.pdbx_seq_one_letter_code
_entity_poly.pdbx_strand_id
1 'polypeptide(L)' 'MYEIDKTYNNLISNGEVSVCEPITEPWGQRTCYIADLEGKLTEVI' A
#
# COMPACT_ATOMS: atom_id res chain seq x y z
N MET A 1 4.40 12.41 7.26
CA MET A 1 4.48 11.42 6.17
C MET A 1 4.89 10.10 6.82
N TYR A 2 4.04 9.09 6.82
CA TYR A 2 4.37 7.79 7.39
C TYR A 2 5.29 7.03 6.41
N GLU A 3 6.12 6.11 6.90
CA GLU A 3 6.99 5.30 6.03
C GLU A 3 6.18 4.48 5.01
N ILE A 4 5.01 3.99 5.41
CA ILE A 4 4.07 3.29 4.51
C ILE A 4 3.63 4.15 3.32
N ASP A 5 3.46 5.46 3.50
CA ASP A 5 3.09 6.35 2.39
C ASP A 5 4.23 6.43 1.36
N LYS A 6 5.49 6.39 1.82
CA LYS A 6 6.65 6.38 0.92
C LYS A 6 6.77 5.05 0.19
N THR A 7 6.63 3.94 0.91
CA THR A 7 6.65 2.60 0.33
C THR A 7 5.56 2.42 -0.72
N TYR A 8 4.32 2.82 -0.38
CA TYR A 8 3.20 2.81 -1.30
C TYR A 8 3.51 3.61 -2.57
N ASN A 9 3.96 4.87 -2.45
CA ASN A 9 4.29 5.69 -3.61
C ASN A 9 5.41 5.09 -4.47
N ASN A 10 6.40 4.44 -3.86
CA ASN A 10 7.47 3.75 -4.57
C ASN A 10 6.91 2.57 -5.40
N LEU A 11 6.06 1.74 -4.79
CA LEU A 11 5.47 0.58 -5.43
C LEU A 11 4.55 0.96 -6.59
N ILE A 12 3.70 1.98 -6.42
CA ILE A 12 2.87 2.53 -7.50
C ILE A 12 3.76 3.10 -8.63
N SER A 13 4.86 3.77 -8.30
CA SER A 13 5.80 4.28 -9.31
C SER A 13 6.53 3.17 -10.08
N ASN A 14 6.69 1.99 -9.49
CA ASN A 14 7.27 0.80 -10.12
C ASN A 14 6.26 0.01 -10.96
N GLY A 15 5.00 0.43 -11.02
CA GLY A 15 3.96 -0.21 -11.84
C GLY A 15 3.10 -1.22 -11.08
N GLU A 16 3.18 -1.28 -9.75
CA GLU A 16 2.18 -2.02 -8.96
C GLU A 16 0.82 -1.30 -8.99
N VAL A 17 -0.24 -2.07 -8.76
CA VAL A 17 -1.62 -1.60 -8.83
C VAL A 17 -2.14 -1.34 -7.42
N SER A 18 -2.54 -0.10 -7.15
CA SER A 18 -3.21 0.24 -5.90
C SER A 18 -4.57 -0.46 -5.81
N VAL A 19 -4.78 -1.25 -4.77
CA VAL A 19 -6.07 -1.87 -4.44
C VAL A 19 -6.75 -1.09 -3.33
N CYS A 20 -5.98 -0.65 -2.33
CA CYS A 20 -6.43 0.22 -1.25
C CYS A 20 -5.30 1.19 -0.88
N GLU A 21 -5.59 2.49 -0.92
CA GLU A 21 -4.64 3.52 -0.52
C GLU A 21 -4.32 3.45 0.98
N PRO A 22 -3.19 4.00 1.45
CA PRO A 22 -2.84 4.00 2.86
C PRO A 22 -3.88 4.70 3.74
N ILE A 23 -4.55 3.92 4.58
CA ILE A 23 -5.54 4.40 5.56
C ILE A 23 -5.07 4.11 6.99
N THR A 24 -5.49 4.96 7.92
CA THR A 24 -5.25 4.75 9.35
C THR A 24 -6.49 4.13 9.96
N GLU A 25 -6.36 2.90 10.42
CA GLU A 25 -7.41 2.12 11.06
C GLU A 25 -7.79 2.69 12.43
N PRO A 26 -9.00 2.40 12.94
CA PRO A 26 -9.47 2.93 14.21
C PRO A 26 -8.65 2.47 15.42
N TRP A 27 -7.86 1.40 15.29
CA TRP A 27 -6.89 0.96 16.30
C TRP A 27 -5.49 1.58 16.14
N GLY A 28 -5.31 2.53 15.21
CA GLY A 28 -4.09 3.33 15.06
C GLY A 28 -3.02 2.73 14.13
N GLN A 29 -3.28 1.57 13.51
CA GLN A 29 -2.40 1.00 12.49
C GLN A 29 -2.62 1.72 11.15
N ARG A 30 -1.56 1.94 10.39
CA ARG A 30 -1.66 2.42 9.01
C ARG A 30 -1.41 1.25 8.07
N THR A 31 -2.31 1.01 7.11
CA THR A 31 -2.21 -0.13 6.20
C THR A 31 -2.63 0.25 4.78
N CYS A 32 -2.07 -0.42 3.78
CA CYS A 32 -2.50 -0.34 2.39
C CYS A 32 -2.43 -1.69 1.70
N TYR A 33 -3.13 -1.82 0.57
CA TYR A 33 -3.17 -3.03 -0.23
C TYR A 33 -2.78 -2.75 -1.67
N ILE A 34 -1.87 -3.58 -2.18
CA ILE A 34 -1.27 -3.39 -3.49
C ILE A 34 -1.26 -4.75 -4.19
N ALA A 35 -1.59 -4.76 -5.48
CA ALA A 35 -1.54 -5.95 -6.31
C ALA A 35 -0.40 -5.82 -7.32
N ASP A 36 0.34 -6.91 -7.52
CA ASP A 36 1.26 -6.99 -8.65
C ASP A 36 0.50 -7.25 -9.97
N LEU A 37 1.24 -7.29 -11.08
CA LEU A 37 0.69 -7.52 -12.42
C LEU A 37 0.13 -8.95 -12.60
N GLU A 38 0.50 -9.89 -11.74
CA GLU A 38 -0.02 -11.26 -11.70
C GLU A 38 -1.30 -11.34 -10.84
N GLY A 39 -1.70 -10.22 -10.22
CA GLY A 39 -2.88 -10.11 -9.37
C GLY A 39 -2.66 -10.60 -7.94
N LYS A 40 -1.42 -10.81 -7.51
CA LYS A 40 -1.11 -11.20 -6.14
C LYS A 40 -1.22 -9.98 -5.23
N LEU A 41 -2.06 -10.10 -4.21
CA LEU A 41 -2.27 -9.07 -3.21
C LEU A 41 -1.17 -9.09 -2.13
N THR A 42 -0.63 -7.93 -1.83
CA THR A 42 0.33 -7.68 -0.75
C THR A 42 -0.24 -6.62 0.20
N GLU A 43 -0.15 -6.88 1.50
CA GLU A 43 -0.47 -5.93 2.56
C GLU A 43 0.83 -5.22 3.00
N VAL A 44 0.78 -3.90 3.14
CA VAL A 44 1.87 -3.09 3.68
C VAL A 44 1.41 -2.46 5.00
N ILE A 45 2.24 -2.53 6.04
CA ILE A 45 2.00 -2.03 7.41
C ILE A 45 3.21 -1.28 7.96
#